data_AF-A0A943L7T1-F1
#
_entry.id   AF-A0A943L7T1-F1
#
_cell.length_a   1.000
_cell.length_b   1.000
_cell.length_c   1.000
_cell.angle_alpha   90.00
_cell.angle_beta   90.00
_cell.angle_gamma   90.00
#
_symmetry.space_group_name_H-M   'P 1'
#
loop_
_entity.id
_entity.type
_entity.pdbx_description
1 polymer ?
#
loop_
_entity_poly.entity_id
_entity_poly.type
_entity_poly.pdbx_seq_one_letter_code
_entity_poly.pdbx_strand_id
1 'polypeptide(L)'
;MKKFSRNKKILISILSVILILFAIGGGYTYYLSSKVNRVDVDRQDVVDTGKELPKEASDVITIALLGSDYSEYYDISSSDATMILAINTKNNTIKLGSLMRDIYLDLPDGGKSNLNYSILEGGPSSLLKTINYNFNLNIDKFVHVDLERLPKIIDLLGGVEMEITEDELKYINGYIDNIDENNGTKTE
;
A
#
# COMPACT_ATOMS: atom_id res chain seq x y z
N MET A 1 56.76 -5.31 -1.05
CA MET A 1 55.34 -5.21 -1.49
C MET A 1 55.13 -6.07 -2.73
N LYS A 2 54.34 -7.16 -2.65
CA LYS A 2 54.07 -8.03 -3.81
C LYS A 2 53.30 -7.23 -4.89
N LYS A 3 53.90 -7.00 -6.05
CA LYS A 3 53.24 -6.34 -7.19
C LYS A 3 52.08 -7.23 -7.66
N PHE A 4 50.85 -6.73 -7.58
CA PHE A 4 49.69 -7.41 -8.14
C PHE A 4 49.83 -7.54 -9.66
N SER A 5 49.53 -8.74 -10.19
CA SER A 5 49.53 -8.99 -11.64
C SER A 5 48.45 -8.15 -12.33
N ARG A 6 48.64 -7.84 -13.62
CA ARG A 6 47.75 -6.98 -14.40
C ARG A 6 46.28 -7.43 -14.31
N ASN A 7 46.04 -8.74 -14.33
CA ASN A 7 44.71 -9.35 -14.21
C ASN A 7 44.10 -9.15 -12.81
N LYS A 8 44.91 -9.22 -11.74
CA LYS A 8 44.41 -8.95 -10.38
C LYS A 8 44.03 -7.47 -10.19
N LYS A 9 44.73 -6.53 -10.83
CA LYS A 9 44.36 -5.11 -10.80
C LYS A 9 43.04 -4.84 -11.54
N ILE A 10 42.85 -5.47 -12.71
CA ILE A 10 41.59 -5.39 -13.47
C ILE A 10 40.44 -5.97 -12.66
N LEU A 11 40.62 -7.15 -12.06
CA LEU A 11 39.60 -7.79 -11.23
C LEU A 11 39.19 -6.90 -10.03
N ILE A 12 40.17 -6.35 -9.31
CA ILE A 12 39.90 -5.43 -8.19
C ILE A 12 39.14 -4.18 -8.66
N SER A 13 39.51 -3.63 -9.81
CA SER A 13 38.82 -2.47 -10.39
C SER A 13 37.37 -2.78 -10.73
N ILE A 14 37.08 -3.92 -11.37
CA ILE A 14 35.70 -4.35 -11.67
C ILE A 14 34.91 -4.54 -10.37
N LEU A 15 35.49 -5.21 -9.38
CA LEU A 15 34.83 -5.45 -8.09
C LEU A 15 34.51 -4.13 -7.37
N SER A 16 35.41 -3.15 -7.44
CA SER A 16 35.19 -1.82 -6.85
C SER A 16 34.08 -1.04 -7.55
N VAL A 17 33.96 -1.13 -8.88
CA VAL A 17 32.86 -0.51 -9.63
C VAL A 17 31.53 -1.17 -9.28
N ILE A 18 31.49 -2.49 -9.19
CA ILE A 18 30.29 -3.24 -8.78
C ILE A 18 29.87 -2.83 -7.36
N LEU A 19 30.82 -2.73 -6.42
CA LEU A 19 30.54 -2.29 -5.05
C LEU A 19 29.97 -0.87 -5.00
N ILE A 20 30.52 0.05 -5.82
CA ILE A 20 30.01 1.42 -5.92
C ILE A 20 28.59 1.42 -6.49
N LEU A 21 28.30 0.62 -7.53
CA LEU A 21 26.95 0.50 -8.07
C LEU A 21 25.96 -0.05 -7.05
N PHE A 22 26.35 -1.06 -6.26
CA PHE A 22 25.52 -1.57 -5.16
C PHE A 22 25.33 -0.53 -4.05
N ALA A 23 26.36 0.26 -3.72
CA ALA A 23 26.25 1.32 -2.72
C ALA A 23 25.31 2.44 -3.19
N ILE A 24 25.39 2.83 -4.47
CA ILE A 24 24.49 3.82 -5.08
C ILE A 24 23.07 3.27 -5.13
N GLY A 25 22.86 2.05 -5.63
CA GLY A 25 21.54 1.42 -5.69
C GLY A 25 20.92 1.20 -4.32
N GLY A 26 21.70 0.68 -3.37
CA GLY A 26 21.30 0.50 -1.98
C GLY A 26 20.99 1.82 -1.28
N GLY A 27 21.82 2.85 -1.48
CA GLY A 27 21.59 4.19 -0.95
C GLY A 27 20.34 4.84 -1.54
N TYR A 28 20.09 4.66 -2.84
CA TYR A 28 18.91 5.19 -3.51
C TYR A 28 17.62 4.50 -3.05
N THR A 29 17.61 3.17 -2.95
CA THR A 29 16.45 2.43 -2.41
C THR A 29 16.18 2.77 -0.94
N TYR A 30 17.22 2.94 -0.13
CA TYR A 30 17.09 3.42 1.24
C TYR A 30 16.51 4.84 1.31
N TYR A 31 16.98 5.74 0.45
CA TYR A 31 16.45 7.10 0.33
C TYR A 31 14.97 7.13 -0.05
N LEU A 32 14.55 6.31 -1.01
CA LEU A 32 13.14 6.18 -1.36
C LEU A 32 12.34 5.59 -0.19
N SER A 33 12.88 4.56 0.46
CA SER A 33 12.23 3.92 1.60
C SER A 33 12.07 4.85 2.80
N SER A 34 12.92 5.87 2.96
CA SER A 34 12.81 6.84 4.06
C SER A 34 11.78 7.94 3.79
N LYS A 35 11.29 8.06 2.55
CA LYS A 35 10.18 8.95 2.17
C LYS A 35 8.80 8.35 2.43
N VAL A 36 8.73 7.05 2.71
CA VAL A 36 7.48 6.36 3.02
C VAL A 36 7.19 6.47 4.51
N ASN A 37 6.05 7.05 4.86
CA ASN A 37 5.55 7.06 6.23
C ASN A 37 5.24 5.64 6.68
N ARG A 38 5.75 5.24 7.84
CA ARG A 38 5.52 3.92 8.42
C ARG A 38 4.73 4.07 9.70
N VAL A 39 3.60 3.39 9.73
CA VAL A 39 2.83 3.17 10.96
C VAL A 39 3.23 1.80 11.48
N ASP A 40 3.63 1.73 12.73
CA ASP A 40 3.94 0.47 13.38
C ASP A 40 2.63 -0.25 13.73
N VAL A 41 2.50 -1.49 13.28
CA VAL A 41 1.36 -2.35 13.58
C VAL A 41 1.90 -3.55 14.34
N ASP A 42 1.49 -3.68 15.60
CA ASP A 42 1.81 -4.88 16.36
C ASP A 42 1.06 -6.06 15.75
N ARG A 43 1.82 -6.95 15.11
CA ARG A 43 1.28 -8.15 14.49
C ARG A 43 0.44 -8.95 15.47
N GLN A 44 0.87 -9.10 16.72
CA GLN A 44 0.16 -9.93 17.69
C GLN A 44 -1.23 -9.36 17.99
N ASP A 45 -1.36 -8.03 18.07
CA ASP A 45 -2.64 -7.38 18.33
C ASP A 45 -3.65 -7.58 17.19
N VAL A 46 -3.19 -7.59 15.93
CA VAL A 46 -4.10 -7.64 14.77
C VAL A 46 -4.43 -9.06 14.32
N VAL A 47 -3.56 -10.04 14.53
CA VAL A 47 -3.77 -11.42 14.06
C VAL A 47 -4.35 -12.35 15.11
N ASP A 48 -4.24 -12.01 16.39
CA ASP A 48 -4.79 -12.81 17.49
C ASP A 48 -6.31 -12.63 17.61
N THR A 49 -7.03 -13.40 16.79
CA THR A 49 -8.49 -13.38 16.72
C THR A 49 -9.14 -14.52 17.50
N GLY A 50 -8.34 -15.34 18.20
CA GLY A 50 -8.80 -16.58 18.84
C GLY A 50 -9.21 -17.70 17.87
N LYS A 51 -8.99 -17.53 16.56
CA LYS A 51 -9.31 -18.52 15.52
C LYS A 51 -8.05 -19.15 14.96
N GLU A 52 -8.11 -20.45 14.65
CA GLU A 52 -7.03 -21.11 13.92
C GLU A 52 -6.98 -20.62 12.47
N LEU A 53 -5.80 -20.17 12.05
CA LEU A 53 -5.56 -19.73 10.69
C LEU A 53 -5.53 -20.93 9.73
N PRO A 54 -5.92 -20.74 8.45
CA PRO A 54 -5.74 -21.74 7.41
C PRO A 54 -4.26 -22.16 7.29
N LYS A 55 -3.99 -23.44 7.02
CA LYS A 55 -2.61 -23.97 6.92
C LYS A 55 -1.80 -23.27 5.82
N GLU A 56 -2.48 -22.83 4.78
CA GLU A 56 -1.95 -22.17 3.61
C GLU A 56 -1.56 -20.71 3.88
N ALA A 57 -1.97 -20.14 5.03
CA ALA A 57 -1.70 -18.75 5.38
C ALA A 57 -0.19 -18.44 5.50
N SER A 58 0.66 -19.43 5.77
CA SER A 58 2.12 -19.25 5.78
C SER A 58 2.72 -19.04 4.39
N ASP A 59 2.07 -19.56 3.35
CA ASP A 59 2.54 -19.50 1.96
C ASP A 59 2.05 -18.25 1.23
N VAL A 60 1.16 -17.46 1.87
CA VAL A 60 0.46 -16.32 1.29
C VAL A 60 0.81 -15.04 2.05
N ILE A 61 1.38 -14.07 1.35
CA ILE A 61 1.54 -12.71 1.86
C ILE A 61 0.22 -11.98 1.61
N THR A 62 -0.43 -11.52 2.69
CA THR A 62 -1.68 -10.76 2.59
C THR A 62 -1.44 -9.30 2.99
N ILE A 63 -1.88 -8.36 2.16
CA ILE A 63 -1.70 -6.92 2.37
C ILE A 63 -3.06 -6.24 2.17
N ALA A 64 -3.47 -5.40 3.12
CA ALA A 64 -4.63 -4.51 2.92
C ALA A 64 -4.22 -3.27 2.13
N LEU A 65 -4.97 -2.93 1.10
CA LEU A 65 -4.83 -1.69 0.35
C LEU A 65 -5.98 -0.78 0.75
N LEU A 66 -5.64 0.36 1.34
CA LEU A 66 -6.58 1.30 1.92
C LEU A 66 -6.56 2.60 1.11
N GLY A 67 -7.72 3.06 0.69
CA GLY A 67 -7.96 4.38 0.12
C GLY A 67 -8.80 5.21 1.07
N SER A 68 -8.49 6.50 1.21
CA SER A 68 -9.31 7.46 1.95
C SER A 68 -9.35 8.80 1.24
N ASP A 69 -10.33 9.63 1.59
CA ASP A 69 -10.26 11.06 1.31
C ASP A 69 -9.12 11.72 2.11
N TYR A 70 -8.74 12.94 1.69
CA TYR A 70 -7.78 13.79 2.38
C TYR A 70 -8.27 14.13 3.79
N SER A 71 -7.39 14.03 4.78
CA SER A 71 -7.65 14.48 6.14
C SER A 71 -6.53 15.41 6.58
N GLU A 72 -6.90 16.67 6.80
CA GLU A 72 -5.98 17.72 7.26
C GLU A 72 -5.79 17.70 8.79
N TYR A 73 -6.68 17.02 9.53
CA TYR A 73 -6.90 17.31 10.96
C TYR A 73 -6.76 16.12 11.91
N TYR A 74 -6.73 14.89 11.39
CA TYR A 74 -6.43 13.69 12.14
C TYR A 74 -5.68 12.74 11.20
N ASP A 75 -4.55 12.18 11.61
CA ASP A 75 -3.77 11.18 10.86
C ASP A 75 -4.56 9.90 10.47
N ILE A 76 -5.88 9.88 10.74
CA ILE A 76 -6.79 8.76 10.58
C ILE A 76 -8.13 9.30 10.02
N SER A 77 -8.51 8.86 8.82
CA SER A 77 -9.83 9.07 8.20
C SER A 77 -10.47 7.73 7.85
N SER A 78 -11.79 7.73 7.65
CA SER A 78 -12.51 6.53 7.21
C SER A 78 -11.95 6.02 5.89
N SER A 79 -11.81 4.69 5.76
CA SER A 79 -11.34 4.08 4.51
C SER A 79 -12.50 3.93 3.54
N ASP A 80 -12.47 4.65 2.42
CA ASP A 80 -13.49 4.58 1.38
C ASP A 80 -13.28 3.43 0.40
N ALA A 81 -12.04 3.00 0.23
CA ALA A 81 -11.68 1.83 -0.56
C ALA A 81 -10.85 0.86 0.27
N THR A 82 -11.30 -0.39 0.40
CA THR A 82 -10.53 -1.45 1.06
C THR A 82 -10.41 -2.64 0.12
N MET A 83 -9.18 -3.01 -0.23
CA MET A 83 -8.90 -4.21 -1.03
C MET A 83 -7.90 -5.11 -0.31
N ILE A 84 -8.04 -6.42 -0.48
CA ILE A 84 -7.13 -7.42 0.05
C ILE A 84 -6.30 -7.98 -1.10
N LEU A 85 -5.00 -7.71 -1.07
CA LEU A 85 -4.01 -8.28 -1.97
C LEU A 85 -3.42 -9.55 -1.34
N ALA A 86 -3.59 -10.68 -2.00
CA ALA A 86 -3.02 -11.97 -1.59
C ALA A 86 -2.00 -12.45 -2.63
N ILE A 87 -0.74 -12.59 -2.20
CA ILE A 87 0.37 -13.07 -3.02
C ILE A 87 0.73 -14.47 -2.55
N ASN A 88 0.33 -15.49 -3.30
CA ASN A 88 0.67 -16.88 -3.02
C ASN A 88 2.04 -17.21 -3.61
N THR A 89 3.04 -17.31 -2.74
CA THR A 89 4.44 -17.55 -3.11
C THR A 89 4.73 -18.98 -3.54
N LYS A 90 3.89 -19.93 -3.13
CA LYS A 90 4.02 -21.34 -3.50
C LYS A 90 3.51 -21.62 -4.91
N ASN A 91 2.38 -21.00 -5.27
CA ASN A 91 1.72 -21.19 -6.56
C ASN A 91 2.01 -20.06 -7.56
N ASN A 92 2.75 -19.03 -7.17
CA ASN A 92 3.05 -17.83 -7.97
C ASN A 92 1.79 -17.13 -8.50
N THR A 93 0.75 -17.02 -7.67
CA THR A 93 -0.52 -16.37 -8.06
C THR A 93 -0.78 -15.14 -7.21
N ILE A 94 -1.31 -14.09 -7.83
CA ILE A 94 -1.80 -12.90 -7.15
C ILE A 94 -3.33 -12.88 -7.25
N LYS A 95 -3.99 -12.58 -6.13
CA LYS A 95 -5.44 -12.35 -6.07
C LYS A 95 -5.71 -11.01 -5.40
N LEU A 96 -6.70 -10.30 -5.90
CA LEU A 96 -7.18 -9.05 -5.33
C LEU A 96 -8.68 -9.18 -5.08
N GLY A 97 -9.15 -8.76 -3.91
CA GLY A 97 -10.57 -8.76 -3.57
C GLY A 97 -10.97 -7.49 -2.83
N SER A 98 -11.98 -6.79 -3.33
CA SER A 98 -12.50 -5.59 -2.68
C SER A 98 -13.48 -5.94 -1.57
N LEU A 99 -13.36 -5.26 -0.43
CA LEU A 99 -14.35 -5.29 0.64
C LEU A 99 -15.22 -4.03 0.53
N MET A 100 -16.54 -4.21 0.57
CA MET A 100 -17.47 -3.09 0.48
C MET A 100 -17.35 -2.21 1.72
N ARG A 101 -17.24 -0.89 1.51
CA ARG A 101 -17.05 0.12 2.55
C ARG A 101 -18.04 0.00 3.73
N ASP A 102 -19.30 -0.23 3.40
CA ASP A 102 -20.42 -0.23 4.35
C ASP A 102 -20.81 -1.64 4.84
N ILE A 103 -19.96 -2.65 4.65
CA ILE A 103 -20.21 -3.97 5.22
C ILE A 103 -20.22 -3.87 6.76
N TYR A 104 -21.30 -4.35 7.37
CA TYR A 104 -21.50 -4.28 8.82
C TYR A 104 -20.87 -5.49 9.50
N LEU A 105 -19.83 -5.26 10.30
CA LEU A 105 -18.94 -6.30 10.83
C LEU A 105 -18.93 -6.28 12.36
N ASP A 106 -18.62 -7.44 12.95
CA ASP A 106 -18.36 -7.56 14.38
C ASP A 106 -16.99 -6.97 14.72
N LEU A 107 -16.92 -6.15 15.77
CA LEU A 107 -15.66 -5.63 16.28
C LEU A 107 -15.05 -6.64 17.29
N PRO A 108 -13.72 -6.84 17.30
CA PRO A 108 -13.05 -7.79 18.18
C PRO A 108 -13.31 -7.54 19.68
N ASP A 109 -13.39 -6.26 20.08
CA ASP A 109 -13.59 -5.85 21.47
C ASP A 109 -15.09 -5.70 21.84
N GLY A 110 -15.98 -6.14 20.94
CA GLY A 110 -17.43 -6.11 21.10
C GLY A 110 -18.11 -4.96 20.33
N GLY A 111 -19.38 -5.18 20.00
CA GLY A 111 -20.15 -4.25 19.17
C GLY A 111 -19.98 -4.51 17.67
N LYS A 112 -20.50 -3.58 16.87
CA LYS A 112 -20.51 -3.68 15.40
C LYS A 112 -20.32 -2.31 14.76
N SER A 113 -19.64 -2.27 13.63
CA SER A 113 -19.46 -1.05 12.84
C SER A 113 -19.39 -1.38 11.35
N ASN A 114 -19.63 -0.37 10.51
CA ASN A 114 -19.27 -0.49 9.11
C ASN A 114 -17.74 -0.56 8.98
N LEU A 115 -17.25 -1.31 8.00
CA LEU A 115 -15.82 -1.52 7.80
C LEU A 115 -15.04 -0.20 7.74
N ASN A 116 -15.52 0.78 6.99
CA ASN A 116 -14.84 2.07 6.83
C ASN A 116 -14.62 2.86 8.11
N TYR A 117 -15.57 2.77 9.05
CA TYR A 117 -15.50 3.48 10.32
C TYR A 117 -14.66 2.74 11.35
N SER A 118 -14.41 1.43 11.19
CA SER A 118 -13.60 0.66 12.16
C SER A 118 -12.17 1.16 12.30
N ILE A 119 -11.62 1.84 11.29
CA ILE A 119 -10.30 2.49 11.35
C ILE A 119 -10.28 3.66 12.35
N LEU A 120 -11.42 4.30 12.64
CA LEU A 120 -11.48 5.43 13.57
C LEU A 120 -11.31 5.04 15.04
N GLU A 121 -11.55 3.76 15.37
CA GLU A 121 -11.45 3.24 16.74
C GLU A 121 -9.99 3.08 17.22
N GLY A 122 -9.05 2.93 16.30
CA GLY A 122 -7.65 2.64 16.66
C GLY A 122 -6.66 2.68 15.50
N GLY A 123 -7.00 3.42 14.44
CA GLY A 123 -6.21 3.50 13.22
C GLY A 123 -6.21 2.20 12.41
N PRO A 124 -5.18 2.01 11.57
CA PRO A 124 -5.05 0.83 10.71
C PRO A 124 -5.10 -0.49 11.47
N SER A 125 -4.56 -0.58 12.69
CA SER A 125 -4.58 -1.79 13.50
C SER A 125 -6.00 -2.28 13.79
N SER A 126 -6.90 -1.37 14.18
CA SER A 126 -8.32 -1.70 14.43
C SER A 126 -9.02 -2.24 13.19
N LEU A 127 -8.80 -1.59 12.03
CA LEU A 127 -9.35 -2.04 10.75
C LEU A 127 -8.84 -3.45 10.38
N LEU A 128 -7.53 -3.68 10.47
CA LEU A 128 -6.91 -4.97 10.18
C LEU A 128 -7.41 -6.07 11.11
N LYS A 129 -7.50 -5.80 12.41
CA LYS A 129 -8.03 -6.72 13.42
C LYS A 129 -9.49 -7.07 13.13
N THR A 130 -10.30 -6.08 12.76
CA THR A 130 -11.71 -6.28 12.35
C THR A 130 -11.81 -7.19 11.12
N ILE A 131 -10.99 -6.95 10.08
CA ILE A 131 -10.96 -7.79 8.88
C ILE A 131 -10.52 -9.22 9.22
N ASN A 132 -9.42 -9.38 9.95
CA ASN A 132 -8.92 -10.69 10.36
C ASN A 132 -9.96 -11.47 11.16
N TYR A 133 -10.63 -10.80 12.11
CA TYR A 133 -11.64 -11.40 12.96
C TYR A 133 -12.84 -11.91 12.14
N ASN A 134 -13.36 -11.12 11.20
CA ASN A 134 -14.56 -11.48 10.44
C ASN A 134 -14.29 -12.49 9.32
N PHE A 135 -13.13 -12.41 8.66
CA PHE A 135 -12.82 -13.21 7.46
C PHE A 135 -11.82 -14.34 7.69
N ASN A 136 -11.33 -14.52 8.92
CA ASN A 136 -10.30 -15.50 9.28
C ASN A 136 -9.01 -15.36 8.43
N LEU A 137 -8.53 -14.13 8.35
CA LEU A 137 -7.32 -13.75 7.61
C LEU A 137 -6.13 -13.47 8.56
N ASN A 138 -4.93 -13.36 8.00
CA ASN A 138 -3.66 -13.13 8.73
C ASN A 138 -2.97 -11.86 8.22
N ILE A 139 -3.69 -10.75 8.18
CA ILE A 139 -3.20 -9.48 7.63
C ILE A 139 -2.50 -8.68 8.73
N ASP A 140 -1.22 -8.42 8.54
CA ASP A 140 -0.39 -7.58 9.41
C ASP A 140 0.28 -6.42 8.64
N LYS A 141 -0.04 -6.28 7.36
CA LYS A 141 0.54 -5.29 6.44
C LYS A 141 -0.56 -4.53 5.74
N PHE A 142 -0.32 -3.25 5.54
CA PHE A 142 -1.20 -2.42 4.75
C PHE A 142 -0.40 -1.39 3.95
N VAL A 143 -1.05 -0.86 2.91
CA VAL A 143 -0.66 0.34 2.17
C VAL A 143 -1.84 1.27 2.22
N HIS A 144 -1.63 2.51 2.63
CA HIS A 144 -2.66 3.53 2.67
C HIS A 144 -2.30 4.68 1.73
N VAL A 145 -3.25 5.07 0.89
CA VAL A 145 -3.13 6.15 -0.09
C VAL A 145 -4.34 7.05 0.04
N ASP A 146 -4.11 8.35 0.11
CA ASP A 146 -5.17 9.36 0.09
C ASP A 146 -5.25 10.07 -1.27
N LEU A 147 -6.31 10.86 -1.46
CA LEU A 147 -6.55 11.59 -2.71
C LEU A 147 -5.51 12.68 -3.01
N GLU A 148 -4.70 13.12 -2.03
CA GLU A 148 -3.59 14.05 -2.28
C GLU A 148 -2.37 13.35 -2.90
N ARG A 149 -2.13 12.08 -2.52
CA ARG A 149 -0.98 11.30 -3.01
C ARG A 149 -1.30 10.47 -4.25
N LEU A 150 -2.55 10.04 -4.42
CA LEU A 150 -2.96 9.19 -5.53
C LEU A 150 -2.61 9.77 -6.92
N PRO A 151 -2.90 11.06 -7.25
CA PRO A 151 -2.54 11.63 -8.54
C PRO A 151 -1.03 11.63 -8.79
N LYS A 152 -0.23 11.98 -7.77
CA LYS A 152 1.24 11.97 -7.85
C LYS A 152 1.78 10.57 -8.17
N ILE A 153 1.17 9.53 -7.62
CA ILE A 153 1.53 8.13 -7.91
C ILE A 153 1.19 7.78 -9.36
N ILE A 154 -0.01 8.15 -9.82
CA ILE A 154 -0.47 7.91 -11.20
C ILE A 154 0.45 8.60 -12.21
N ASP A 155 0.79 9.88 -11.99
CA ASP A 155 1.67 10.65 -12.86
C ASP A 155 3.08 10.04 -12.95
N LEU A 156 3.63 9.60 -11.82
CA LEU A 156 4.94 8.93 -11.78
C LEU A 156 4.96 7.60 -12.55
N LEU A 157 3.81 6.94 -12.66
CA LEU A 157 3.65 5.71 -13.45
C LEU A 157 3.38 6.00 -14.95
N GLY A 158 3.24 7.27 -15.33
CA GLY A 158 2.95 7.68 -16.70
C GLY A 158 1.46 7.70 -17.05
N GLY A 159 0.57 7.79 -16.05
CA GLY A 159 -0.87 7.79 -16.23
C GLY A 159 -1.50 6.40 -16.21
N VAL A 160 -2.84 6.36 -16.29
CA VAL A 160 -3.63 5.12 -16.39
C VAL A 160 -4.61 5.27 -17.54
N GLU A 161 -4.66 4.26 -18.42
CA GLU A 161 -5.68 4.18 -19.47
C GLU A 161 -6.97 3.62 -18.87
N MET A 162 -8.08 4.32 -19.06
CA MET A 162 -9.40 3.91 -18.59
C MET A 162 -10.44 4.06 -19.71
N GLU A 163 -11.34 3.10 -19.79
CA GLU A 163 -12.52 3.21 -20.65
C GLU A 163 -13.54 4.12 -19.96
N ILE A 164 -13.92 5.21 -20.63
CA ILE A 164 -14.88 6.20 -20.14
C ILE A 164 -16.08 6.21 -21.07
N THR A 165 -17.28 6.13 -20.51
CA THR A 165 -18.52 6.25 -21.29
C THR A 165 -18.84 7.71 -21.64
N GLU A 166 -19.62 7.93 -22.70
CA GLU A 166 -20.02 9.30 -23.10
C GLU A 166 -20.76 10.04 -21.98
N ASP A 167 -21.57 9.32 -21.19
CA ASP A 167 -22.33 9.88 -20.07
C ASP A 167 -21.42 10.35 -18.93
N GLU A 168 -20.29 9.67 -18.69
CA GLU A 168 -19.31 10.03 -17.67
C GLU A 168 -18.43 11.22 -18.09
N LEU A 169 -18.11 11.33 -19.39
CA LEU A 169 -17.19 12.33 -19.94
C LEU A 169 -17.57 13.76 -19.52
N LYS A 170 -18.86 14.08 -19.54
CA LYS A 170 -19.37 15.40 -19.15
C LYS A 170 -19.01 15.74 -17.69
N TYR A 171 -19.15 14.77 -16.79
CA TYR A 171 -18.89 14.98 -15.37
C TYR A 171 -17.39 15.01 -15.08
N ILE A 172 -16.62 14.10 -15.71
CA ILE A 172 -15.17 14.03 -15.55
C ILE A 172 -14.52 15.34 -16.00
N ASN A 173 -14.88 15.87 -17.17
CA ASN A 173 -14.34 17.15 -17.64
C ASN A 173 -14.65 18.30 -16.65
N GLY A 174 -15.85 18.31 -16.06
CA GLY A 174 -16.19 19.29 -15.03
C GLY A 174 -15.34 19.17 -13.76
N TYR A 175 -14.97 17.95 -13.35
CA TYR A 175 -14.05 17.73 -12.25
C TYR A 175 -12.61 18.12 -12.59
N ILE A 176 -12.14 17.80 -13.80
CA ILE A 176 -10.81 18.20 -14.29
C ILE A 176 -10.68 19.73 -14.27
N ASP A 177 -11.66 20.44 -14.84
CA ASP A 177 -11.66 21.91 -14.87
C ASP A 177 -11.61 22.49 -13.43
N ASN A 178 -12.36 21.91 -12.50
CA ASN A 178 -12.37 22.36 -11.10
C ASN A 178 -11.04 22.10 -10.39
N ILE A 179 -10.43 20.93 -10.60
CA ILE A 179 -9.13 20.58 -10.03
C ILE A 179 -8.04 21.49 -10.60
N ASP A 180 -8.07 21.76 -11.91
CA ASP A 180 -7.13 22.66 -12.58
C ASP A 180 -7.23 24.10 -12.07
N GLU A 181 -8.45 24.60 -11.87
CA GLU A 181 -8.69 25.92 -11.28
C GLU A 181 -8.13 26.01 -9.85
N ASN A 182 -8.37 24.99 -9.02
CA ASN A 182 -7.89 24.94 -7.64
C ASN A 182 -6.37 24.83 -7.54
N ASN A 183 -5.74 24.07 -8.44
CA ASN A 183 -4.29 23.81 -8.42
C ASN A 183 -3.48 24.82 -9.26
N GLY A 184 -4.13 25.70 -10.01
CA GLY A 184 -3.47 26.61 -10.95
C GLY A 184 -2.79 25.87 -12.10
N THR A 185 -3.33 24.71 -12.48
CA THR A 185 -2.83 23.85 -13.56
C THR A 185 -3.74 23.92 -14.79
N LYS A 186 -3.32 23.27 -15.88
CA LYS A 186 -4.15 23.06 -17.05
C LYS A 186 -3.83 21.70 -17.65
N THR A 187 -4.82 20.83 -17.66
CA THR A 187 -4.78 19.53 -18.32
C THR A 187 -4.93 19.74 -19.83
N GLU A 188 -4.09 19.07 -20.62
CA GLU A 188 -4.10 19.14 -22.10
C GLU A 188 -5.26 18.37 -22.74
#